data_AF-A0A540WMX0-F1
#
_entry.id   AF-A0A540WMX0-F1
#
_cell.length_a   1.000
_cell.length_b   1.000
_cell.length_c   1.000
_cell.angle_alpha   90.00
_cell.angle_beta   90.00
_cell.angle_gamma   90.00
#
_symmetry.space_group_name_H-M   'P 1'
#
loop_
_entity.id
_entity.type
_entity.pdbx_description
1 polymer ?
#
loop_
_entity_poly.entity_id
_entity_poly.type
_entity_poly.pdbx_seq_one_letter_code
_entity_poly.pdbx_strand_id
1 'polypeptide(L)'
;AVAGLLPTVVENRVSALWGVGLAAVTGVVALLLKRRAVKQDLKAAMKVVAVVFGLRAVAVLVGLLGMISRGLQPVPFIAGFFGVYFALQWIEVSYVMAASKGAAGGDE
;
A
#
# COMPACT_ATOMS: atom_id res chain seq x y z
N ALA A 1 -19.45 -17.13 -4.80
CA ALA A 1 -19.55 -15.66 -4.65
C ALA A 1 -18.30 -14.94 -5.16
N VAL A 2 -17.08 -15.29 -4.72
CA VAL A 2 -15.82 -14.61 -5.13
C VAL A 2 -15.53 -14.68 -6.64
N ALA A 3 -15.92 -15.76 -7.31
CA ALA A 3 -15.72 -15.92 -8.76
C ALA A 3 -16.44 -14.86 -9.62
N GLY A 4 -17.53 -14.28 -9.12
CA GLY A 4 -18.26 -13.21 -9.82
C GLY A 4 -17.61 -11.83 -9.73
N LEU A 5 -16.60 -11.66 -8.86
CA LEU A 5 -15.83 -10.43 -8.73
C LEU A 5 -14.57 -10.41 -9.61
N LEU A 6 -14.24 -11.54 -10.25
CA LEU A 6 -13.10 -11.62 -11.15
C LEU A 6 -13.45 -10.93 -12.46
N PRO A 7 -12.61 -10.00 -12.95
CA PRO A 7 -12.86 -9.35 -14.22
C PRO A 7 -12.93 -10.40 -15.33
N THR A 8 -14.06 -10.50 -16.00
CA THR A 8 -14.30 -11.48 -17.07
C THR A 8 -13.57 -11.10 -18.36
N VAL A 9 -13.24 -9.82 -18.52
CA VAL A 9 -12.49 -9.25 -19.66
C VAL A 9 -10.99 -9.23 -19.37
N VAL A 10 -10.18 -9.70 -20.31
CA VAL A 10 -8.71 -9.84 -20.15
C VAL A 10 -8.02 -8.49 -19.87
N GLU A 11 -8.39 -7.41 -20.56
CA GLU A 11 -7.82 -6.07 -20.33
C GLU A 11 -8.09 -5.54 -18.92
N ASN A 12 -9.23 -5.92 -18.34
CA ASN A 12 -9.56 -5.56 -16.96
C ASN A 12 -8.71 -6.34 -15.96
N ARG A 13 -8.30 -7.58 -16.28
CA ARG A 13 -7.36 -8.36 -15.45
C ARG A 13 -5.97 -7.73 -15.47
N VAL A 14 -5.48 -7.31 -16.64
CA VAL A 14 -4.15 -6.68 -16.77
C VAL A 14 -4.10 -5.39 -15.94
N SER A 15 -5.13 -4.55 -16.06
CA SER A 15 -5.23 -3.30 -15.30
C SER A 15 -5.28 -3.56 -13.78
N ALA A 16 -6.07 -4.55 -13.35
CA ALA A 16 -6.12 -4.95 -11.94
C ALA A 16 -4.79 -5.51 -11.42
N LEU A 17 -4.07 -6.32 -12.21
CA LEU A 17 -2.76 -6.87 -11.85
C LEU A 17 -1.71 -5.78 -11.68
N TRP A 18 -1.73 -4.74 -12.51
CA TRP A 18 -0.87 -3.56 -12.31
C TRP A 18 -1.16 -2.84 -11.00
N GLY A 19 -2.44 -2.69 -10.65
CA GLY A 19 -2.86 -2.12 -9.37
C GLY A 19 -2.35 -2.95 -8.18
N VAL A 20 -2.58 -4.27 -8.23
CA VAL A 20 -2.10 -5.24 -7.23
C VAL A 20 -0.58 -5.19 -7.08
N GLY A 21 0.15 -5.24 -8.19
CA GLY A 21 1.61 -5.21 -8.21
C GLY A 21 2.17 -3.92 -7.61
N LEU A 22 1.60 -2.77 -7.98
CA LEU A 22 2.00 -1.48 -7.45
C LEU A 22 1.74 -1.36 -5.93
N ALA A 23 0.58 -1.83 -5.46
CA ALA A 23 0.26 -1.87 -4.04
C ALA A 23 1.22 -2.79 -3.26
N ALA A 24 1.53 -3.97 -3.81
CA ALA A 24 2.46 -4.91 -3.20
C ALA A 24 3.88 -4.32 -3.09
N VAL A 25 4.40 -3.73 -4.17
CA VAL A 25 5.74 -3.11 -4.18
C VAL A 25 5.82 -1.95 -3.20
N THR A 26 4.85 -1.03 -3.23
CA THR A 26 4.84 0.11 -2.28
C THR A 26 4.64 -0.34 -0.83
N GLY A 27 3.91 -1.43 -0.59
CA GLY A 27 3.82 -2.10 0.71
C GLY A 27 5.14 -2.66 1.22
N VAL A 28 5.87 -3.40 0.39
CA VAL A 28 7.19 -3.95 0.75
C VAL A 28 8.17 -2.82 1.08
N VAL A 29 8.23 -1.77 0.26
CA VAL A 29 9.08 -0.60 0.51
C VAL A 29 8.72 0.05 1.85
N ALA A 30 7.43 0.24 2.12
CA ALA A 30 6.96 0.80 3.38
C ALA A 30 7.38 -0.03 4.60
N LEU A 31 7.23 -1.35 4.52
CA LEU A 31 7.64 -2.27 5.60
C LEU A 31 9.15 -2.20 5.85
N LEU A 32 9.97 -2.15 4.79
CA LEU A 32 11.43 -2.03 4.93
C LEU A 32 11.83 -0.69 5.57
N LEU A 33 11.24 0.42 5.13
CA LEU A 33 11.51 1.75 5.69
C LEU A 33 11.08 1.83 7.16
N LYS A 34 9.91 1.30 7.51
CA LYS A 34 9.41 1.27 8.90
C LYS A 34 10.28 0.38 9.78
N ARG A 35 10.66 -0.82 9.31
CA ARG A 35 11.56 -1.72 10.05
C ARG A 35 12.91 -1.06 10.35
N ARG A 36 13.42 -0.23 9.45
CA ARG A 36 14.64 0.54 9.67
C ARG A 36 14.44 1.70 10.64
N ALA A 37 13.34 2.45 10.50
CA ALA A 37 13.07 3.62 11.33
C ALA A 37 12.72 3.28 12.78
N VAL A 38 11.96 2.21 13.02
CA VAL A 38 11.62 1.74 14.37
C VAL A 38 12.86 1.36 15.19
N LYS A 39 13.95 0.92 14.54
CA LYS A 39 15.24 0.66 15.21
C LYS A 39 16.00 1.92 15.64
N GLN A 40 15.63 3.09 15.12
CA GLN A 40 16.33 4.34 15.39
C GLN A 40 15.55 5.21 16.38
N ASP A 41 14.30 5.57 16.06
CA ASP A 41 13.47 6.49 16.84
C ASP A 41 11.99 6.44 16.40
N LEU A 42 11.06 6.54 17.35
CA LEU A 42 9.62 6.70 17.11
C LEU A 42 9.29 7.94 16.24
N LYS A 43 10.04 9.03 16.40
CA LYS A 43 9.86 10.25 15.59
C LYS A 43 10.20 9.99 14.12
N ALA A 44 11.19 9.14 13.84
CA ALA A 44 11.54 8.73 12.49
C ALA A 44 10.45 7.82 11.89
N ALA A 45 9.87 6.92 12.70
CA ALA A 45 8.78 6.06 12.26
C ALA A 45 7.54 6.86 11.81
N MET A 46 7.17 7.91 12.55
CA MET A 46 6.07 8.83 12.18
C MET A 46 6.33 9.55 10.85
N LYS A 47 7.56 10.04 10.61
CA LYS A 47 7.94 10.66 9.33
C LYS A 47 7.84 9.67 8.17
N VAL A 48 8.28 8.42 8.38
CA VAL A 48 8.20 7.37 7.36
C VAL A 48 6.74 7.10 6.97
N VAL A 49 5.80 7.12 7.91
CA VAL A 49 4.36 6.97 7.58
C VAL A 49 3.90 8.05 6.61
N ALA A 50 4.21 9.33 6.88
CA ALA A 50 3.82 10.44 6.02
C ALA A 50 4.48 10.35 4.63
N VAL A 51 5.77 10.02 4.57
CA VAL A 51 6.52 9.85 3.32
C VAL A 51 5.94 8.71 2.48
N VAL A 52 5.66 7.56 3.10
CA VAL A 52 5.05 6.41 2.43
C VAL A 52 3.66 6.75 1.90
N PHE A 53 2.86 7.50 2.67
CA PHE A 53 1.55 7.96 2.21
C PHE A 53 1.67 8.84 0.97
N GLY A 54 2.59 9.81 0.98
CA GLY A 54 2.87 10.66 -0.18
C GLY A 54 3.36 9.84 -1.39
N LEU A 55 4.29 8.92 -1.18
CA LEU A 55 4.79 8.02 -2.23
C LEU A 55 3.65 7.21 -2.86
N ARG A 56 2.72 6.67 -2.06
CA ARG A 56 1.57 5.92 -2.54
C ARG A 56 0.62 6.78 -3.36
N ALA A 57 0.34 8.01 -2.92
CA ALA A 57 -0.49 8.94 -3.67
C ALA A 57 0.12 9.22 -5.06
N VAL A 58 1.42 9.53 -5.11
CA VAL A 58 2.14 9.75 -6.37
C VAL A 58 2.13 8.50 -7.25
N ALA A 59 2.39 7.32 -6.66
CA ALA A 59 2.40 6.06 -7.39
C ALA A 59 1.03 5.76 -8.03
N VAL A 60 -0.08 5.95 -7.31
CA VAL A 60 -1.43 5.77 -7.83
C VAL A 60 -1.72 6.73 -8.97
N LEU A 61 -1.38 8.01 -8.81
CA LEU A 61 -1.58 9.02 -9.86
C LEU A 61 -0.79 8.69 -11.13
N VAL A 62 0.49 8.33 -11.00
CA VAL A 62 1.33 7.91 -12.12
C VAL A 62 0.80 6.63 -12.76
N GLY A 63 0.36 5.66 -11.96
CA GLY A 63 -0.28 4.44 -12.44
C GLY A 63 -1.55 4.71 -13.24
N LEU A 64 -2.41 5.60 -12.75
CA LEU A 64 -3.64 6.03 -13.43
C LEU A 64 -3.35 6.71 -14.77
N LEU A 65 -2.45 7.68 -14.79
CA LEU A 65 -2.00 8.33 -16.03
C LEU A 65 -1.42 7.30 -17.00
N GLY A 66 -0.68 6.31 -16.48
CA GLY A 66 -0.14 5.20 -17.24
C GLY A 66 -1.21 4.25 -17.82
N MET A 67 -2.36 4.09 -17.15
CA MET A 67 -3.49 3.31 -17.68
C MET A 67 -4.20 4.09 -18.79
N ILE A 68 -4.52 5.36 -18.53
CA ILE A 68 -5.23 6.23 -19.48
C ILE A 68 -4.44 6.40 -20.77
N SER A 69 -3.14 6.68 -20.68
CA SER A 69 -2.26 6.86 -21.84
C SER A 69 -2.12 5.61 -22.72
N ARG A 70 -2.38 4.41 -22.16
CA ARG A 70 -2.34 3.13 -22.87
C ARG A 70 -3.72 2.62 -23.31
N GLY A 71 -4.78 3.42 -23.11
CA GLY A 71 -6.15 3.03 -23.42
C GLY A 71 -6.72 1.94 -22.51
N LEU A 72 -6.09 1.67 -21.36
CA LEU A 72 -6.53 0.65 -20.42
C LEU A 72 -7.58 1.20 -19.45
N GLN A 73 -8.43 0.32 -18.89
CA GLN A 73 -9.47 0.72 -17.96
C GLN A 73 -8.88 1.10 -16.58
N PRO A 74 -9.13 2.32 -16.06
CA PRO A 74 -8.58 2.76 -14.78
C PRO A 74 -9.31 2.14 -13.57
N VAL A 75 -10.59 1.80 -13.69
CA VAL A 75 -11.39 1.28 -12.57
C VAL A 75 -10.86 -0.05 -12.03
N PRO A 76 -10.53 -1.07 -12.86
CA PRO A 76 -9.92 -2.31 -12.36
C PRO A 76 -8.55 -2.08 -11.71
N PHE A 77 -7.76 -1.14 -12.20
CA PHE A 77 -6.48 -0.76 -11.58
C PHE A 77 -6.69 -0.22 -10.16
N ILE A 78 -7.63 0.72 -9.97
CA ILE A 78 -7.98 1.28 -8.65
C ILE A 78 -8.45 0.15 -7.71
N ALA A 79 -9.35 -0.70 -8.19
CA ALA A 79 -9.88 -1.81 -7.40
C ALA A 79 -8.76 -2.79 -6.97
N GLY A 80 -7.87 -3.15 -7.89
CA GLY A 80 -6.72 -4.02 -7.60
C GLY A 80 -5.73 -3.39 -6.61
N PHE A 81 -5.44 -2.10 -6.77
CA PHE A 81 -4.57 -1.36 -5.86
C PHE A 81 -5.15 -1.29 -4.45
N PHE A 82 -6.38 -0.79 -4.31
CA PHE A 82 -7.00 -0.58 -3.00
C PHE A 82 -7.35 -1.89 -2.29
N GLY A 83 -7.70 -2.95 -3.03
CA GLY A 83 -7.93 -4.27 -2.46
C GLY A 83 -6.72 -4.82 -1.69
N VAL A 84 -5.51 -4.58 -2.20
CA VAL A 84 -4.26 -4.98 -1.51
C VAL A 84 -3.82 -3.94 -0.50
N TYR A 85 -3.89 -2.66 -0.86
CA TYR A 85 -3.47 -1.56 0.00
C TYR A 85 -4.14 -1.58 1.36
N PHE A 86 -5.47 -1.79 1.45
CA PHE A 86 -6.15 -1.80 2.74
C PHE A 86 -5.70 -2.95 3.64
N ALA A 87 -5.45 -4.14 3.06
CA ALA A 87 -4.94 -5.28 3.81
C ALA A 87 -3.54 -4.99 4.38
N LEU A 88 -2.64 -4.44 3.57
CA LEU A 88 -1.29 -4.06 4.00
C LEU A 88 -1.31 -2.90 5.00
N GLN A 89 -2.19 -1.92 4.80
CA GLN A 89 -2.35 -0.77 5.68
C GLN A 89 -2.80 -1.21 7.08
N TRP A 90 -3.71 -2.19 7.18
CA TRP A 90 -4.07 -2.77 8.47
C TRP A 90 -2.88 -3.43 9.18
N ILE A 91 -2.09 -4.24 8.48
CA ILE A 91 -0.88 -4.85 9.04
C ILE A 91 0.09 -3.78 9.56
N GLU A 92 0.29 -2.72 8.77
CA GLU A 92 1.18 -1.61 9.12
C GLU A 92 0.70 -0.83 10.36
N VAL A 93 -0.59 -0.56 10.47
CA VAL A 93 -1.18 0.13 11.63
C VAL A 93 -1.04 -0.74 12.87
N SER A 94 -1.35 -2.04 12.78
CA SER A 94 -1.17 -2.98 13.89
C SER A 94 0.28 -3.04 14.38
N TYR A 95 1.24 -3.05 13.45
CA TYR A 95 2.67 -3.05 13.80
C TYR A 95 3.09 -1.78 14.55
N VAL A 96 2.66 -0.61 14.08
CA VAL A 96 2.96 0.67 14.75
C VAL A 96 2.30 0.76 16.12
N MET A 97 1.04 0.31 16.26
CA MET A 97 0.35 0.29 17.56
C MET A 97 1.04 -0.65 18.56
N ALA A 98 1.49 -1.83 18.11
CA ALA A 98 2.23 -2.76 18.95
C ALA A 98 3.58 -2.16 19.40
N ALA A 99 4.32 -1.51 18.49
CA ALA A 99 5.57 -0.83 18.81
C ALA A 99 5.36 0.35 19.77
N SER A 100 4.27 1.12 19.61
CA SER A 100 3.91 2.23 20.49
C SER A 100 3.58 1.76 21.91
N LYS A 101 2.82 0.67 22.07
CA LYS A 101 2.54 0.06 23.38
C LYS A 101 3.80 -0.45 24.07
N GLY A 102 4.70 -1.11 23.34
CA GLY A 102 5.98 -1.58 23.88
C GLY A 102 6.89 -0.44 24.34
N ALA A 103 6.86 0.71 23.67
CA ALA A 103 7.63 1.87 24.08
C ALA A 103 7.02 2.66 25.25
N ALA A 104 5.69 2.60 25.43
CA ALA A 104 4.98 3.29 26.51
C ALA A 104 4.95 2.52 27.84
N GLY A 105 5.25 1.20 27.84
CA GLY A 105 5.29 0.35 29.03
C GLY A 105 6.70 0.08 29.58
N GLY A 106 7.68 0.91 29.23
CA GLY A 106 9.10 0.72 29.56
C GLY A 106 9.59 1.34 30.88
N ASP A 107 8.69 1.60 31.84
CA ASP A 107 9.03 2.02 33.21
C ASP A 107 8.43 1.00 34.20
N GLU A 108 9.02 -0.20 34.25
CA GLU A 108 9.00 -1.11 35.41
C GLU A 108 10.39 -1.70 35.62
#